data_AF-W1YPK8-F1
#
_entry.id   AF-W1YPK8-F1
#
_cell.length_a   1.000
_cell.length_b   1.000
_cell.length_c   1.000
_cell.angle_alpha   90.00
_cell.angle_beta   90.00
_cell.angle_gamma   90.00
#
_symmetry.space_group_name_H-M   'P 1'
#
loop_
_entity.id
_entity.type
_entity.pdbx_description
1 polymer ?
#
loop_
_entity_poly.entity_id
_entity_poly.type
_entity_poly.pdbx_seq_one_letter_code
_entity_poly.pdbx_strand_id
1 'polypeptide(L)'
;SFTGDVYAFPEGSIIYPNEPVITIVAPLIDAQIVETAVLTMMNHQSLIATKANRIVRAADGRVVADFGARRAHNVDAAIYGA
;
A
#
# COMPACT_ATOMS: atom_id res chain seq x y z
N SER A 1 -21.36 1.94 -11.68
CA SER A 1 -20.18 1.52 -12.48
C SER A 1 -19.15 2.61 -12.35
N PHE A 2 -17.86 2.27 -12.33
CA PHE A 2 -16.77 3.25 -12.41
C PHE A 2 -16.42 3.50 -13.87
N THR A 3 -16.20 4.77 -14.25
CA THR A 3 -15.74 5.14 -15.59
C THR A 3 -14.48 5.98 -15.50
N GLY A 4 -13.36 5.44 -15.97
CA GLY A 4 -12.10 6.16 -15.98
C GLY A 4 -10.91 5.24 -16.16
N ASP A 5 -9.74 5.84 -16.29
CA ASP A 5 -8.46 5.15 -16.45
C ASP A 5 -7.64 5.27 -15.16
N VAL A 6 -6.91 4.20 -14.83
CA VAL A 6 -6.02 4.16 -13.67
C VAL A 6 -4.62 3.80 -14.15
N TYR A 7 -3.67 4.66 -13.83
CA TYR A 7 -2.24 4.46 -14.09
C TYR A 7 -1.53 4.32 -12.75
N ALA A 8 -0.71 3.29 -12.59
CA ALA A 8 -0.02 3.02 -11.34
C ALA A 8 1.33 2.35 -11.60
N PHE A 9 2.24 2.50 -10.64
CA PHE A 9 3.48 1.72 -10.61
C PHE A 9 3.16 0.23 -10.41
N PRO A 10 3.95 -0.70 -10.98
CA PRO A 10 3.86 -2.11 -10.64
C PRO A 10 4.13 -2.33 -9.14
N GLU A 11 3.38 -3.26 -8.52
CA GLU A 11 3.62 -3.73 -7.16
C GLU A 11 5.09 -4.11 -6.91
N GLY A 12 5.62 -3.74 -5.74
CA GLY A 12 7.03 -3.95 -5.39
C GLY A 12 8.03 -2.96 -6.01
N SER A 13 7.58 -2.03 -6.85
CA SER A 13 8.43 -0.95 -7.36
C SER A 13 8.90 -0.02 -6.24
N ILE A 14 10.11 0.52 -6.40
CA ILE A 14 10.62 1.58 -5.52
C ILE A 14 9.98 2.90 -5.96
N ILE A 15 9.33 3.58 -5.03
CA ILE A 15 8.71 4.90 -5.23
C ILE A 15 9.48 5.96 -4.43
N TYR A 16 9.61 7.17 -4.96
CA TYR A 16 10.27 8.28 -4.27
C TYR A 16 9.27 9.37 -3.86
N PRO A 17 9.63 10.24 -2.88
CA PRO A 17 8.77 11.34 -2.48
C PRO A 17 8.46 12.30 -3.63
N ASN A 18 7.23 12.81 -3.66
CA ASN A 18 6.72 13.78 -4.65
C ASN A 18 6.56 13.23 -6.08
N GLU A 19 6.54 11.92 -6.26
CA GLU A 19 6.20 11.29 -7.54
C GLU A 19 4.73 10.80 -7.52
N PRO A 20 3.98 10.96 -8.63
CA PRO A 20 2.61 10.46 -8.73
C PRO A 20 2.61 8.93 -8.84
N VAL A 21 2.42 8.24 -7.72
CA VAL A 21 2.41 6.77 -7.66
C VAL A 21 1.17 6.17 -8.33
N ILE A 22 0.04 6.86 -8.20
CA ILE A 22 -1.24 6.49 -8.83
C ILE A 22 -1.85 7.75 -9.43
N THR A 23 -2.31 7.63 -10.67
CA THR A 23 -3.07 8.66 -11.36
C THR A 23 -4.42 8.08 -11.81
N ILE A 24 -5.51 8.69 -11.35
CA ILE A 24 -6.87 8.32 -11.71
C ILE A 24 -7.45 9.42 -12.59
N VAL A 25 -7.87 9.07 -13.80
CA VAL A 25 -8.50 9.98 -14.76
C VAL A 25 -9.95 9.56 -14.93
N ALA A 26 -10.86 10.25 -14.26
CA ALA A 26 -12.29 9.93 -14.22
C ALA A 26 -13.13 11.21 -14.05
N PRO A 27 -14.46 11.16 -14.29
CA PRO A 27 -15.36 12.23 -13.86
C PRO A 27 -15.21 12.54 -12.37
N LEU A 28 -15.40 13.80 -12.00
CA LEU A 28 -15.15 14.29 -10.63
C LEU A 28 -15.76 13.40 -9.53
N ILE A 29 -17.03 13.01 -9.71
CA ILE A 29 -17.74 12.18 -8.72
C ILE A 29 -17.11 10.80 -8.59
N ASP A 30 -16.76 10.16 -9.71
CA ASP A 30 -16.14 8.83 -9.72
C ASP A 30 -14.76 8.87 -9.06
N ALA A 31 -13.94 9.87 -9.37
CA ALA A 31 -12.62 10.06 -8.78
C ALA A 31 -12.70 10.35 -7.26
N GLN A 32 -13.62 11.22 -6.84
CA GLN A 32 -13.75 11.64 -5.44
C GLN A 32 -14.23 10.50 -4.53
N ILE A 33 -15.13 9.64 -5.03
CA ILE A 33 -15.64 8.50 -4.25
C ILE A 33 -14.53 7.48 -3.95
N VAL A 34 -13.60 7.26 -4.89
CA VAL A 34 -12.54 6.26 -4.72
C VAL A 34 -11.30 6.79 -3.98
N GLU A 35 -11.11 8.12 -3.95
CA GLU A 35 -9.92 8.78 -3.38
C GLU A 35 -9.55 8.24 -1.99
N THR A 36 -10.47 8.32 -1.03
CA THR A 36 -10.22 7.93 0.36
C THR A 36 -9.83 6.46 0.48
N ALA A 37 -10.48 5.58 -0.28
CA ALA A 37 -10.20 4.15 -0.25
C ALA A 37 -8.80 3.85 -0.81
N VAL A 38 -8.48 4.42 -1.98
CA VAL A 38 -7.18 4.25 -2.64
C VAL A 38 -6.05 4.79 -1.77
N LEU A 39 -6.21 5.99 -1.21
CA LEU A 39 -5.21 6.57 -0.31
C LEU A 39 -4.99 5.71 0.93
N THR A 40 -6.05 5.18 1.53
CA THR A 40 -5.94 4.35 2.74
C THR A 40 -5.19 3.05 2.46
N MET A 41 -5.57 2.35 1.39
CA MET A 41 -4.95 1.07 1.02
C MET A 41 -3.47 1.25 0.68
N MET A 42 -3.15 2.22 -0.18
CA MET A 42 -1.79 2.46 -0.64
C MET A 42 -0.86 2.94 0.46
N ASN A 43 -1.32 3.86 1.32
CA ASN A 43 -0.51 4.30 2.45
C ASN A 43 -0.23 3.15 3.41
N HIS A 44 -1.24 2.33 3.74
CA HIS A 44 -1.05 1.23 4.67
C HIS A 44 -0.07 0.18 4.13
N GLN A 45 -0.33 -0.37 2.95
CA GLN A 45 0.47 -1.45 2.38
C GLN A 45 1.90 -0.99 2.06
N SER A 46 2.09 0.23 1.53
CA SER A 46 3.42 0.76 1.22
C SER A 46 4.27 0.98 2.48
N LEU A 47 3.67 1.47 3.57
CA LEU A 47 4.36 1.66 4.85
C LEU A 47 4.82 0.33 5.44
N ILE A 48 3.97 -0.69 5.41
CA ILE A 48 4.31 -2.04 5.88
C ILE A 48 5.42 -2.65 5.02
N ALA A 49 5.27 -2.66 3.69
CA ALA A 49 6.26 -3.22 2.77
C ALA A 49 7.64 -2.56 2.93
N THR A 50 7.67 -1.23 3.06
CA THR A 50 8.91 -0.48 3.28
C THR A 50 9.55 -0.84 4.63
N LYS A 51 8.75 -0.99 5.69
CA LYS A 51 9.26 -1.35 7.02
C LYS A 51 9.76 -2.79 7.05
N ALA A 52 9.03 -3.73 6.45
CA ALA A 52 9.44 -5.13 6.31
C ALA A 52 10.76 -5.25 5.54
N ASN A 53 10.90 -4.55 4.42
CA ASN A 53 12.14 -4.52 3.64
C ASN A 53 13.34 -4.06 4.50
N ARG A 54 13.18 -3.02 5.32
CA ARG A 54 14.23 -2.55 6.24
C ARG A 54 14.61 -3.61 7.28
N ILE A 55 13.65 -4.36 7.81
CA ILE A 55 13.90 -5.44 8.80
C ILE A 55 14.63 -6.60 8.13
N VAL A 56 14.15 -7.07 6.97
CA VAL A 56 14.76 -8.18 6.23
C VAL A 56 16.19 -7.85 5.82
N ARG A 57 16.45 -6.62 5.34
CA ARG A 57 17.80 -6.15 5.02
C ARG A 57 18.71 -6.13 6.24
N ALA A 58 18.20 -5.73 7.41
CA ALA A 58 18.97 -5.74 8.65
C ALA A 58 19.20 -7.15 9.22
N ALA A 59 18.37 -8.13 8.84
CA ALA A 59 18.49 -9.52 9.28
C ALA A 59 19.60 -10.30 8.57
N ASP A 60 20.18 -9.76 7.49
CA ASP A 60 21.34 -10.31 6.77
C ASP A 60 21.22 -11.81 6.43
N GLY A 61 20.13 -12.16 5.73
CA GLY A 61 19.85 -13.54 5.31
C GLY A 61 19.24 -14.44 6.38
N ARG A 62 19.08 -13.97 7.63
CA ARG A 62 18.35 -14.71 8.68
C ARG A 62 16.84 -14.64 8.42
N VAL A 63 16.14 -15.73 8.76
CA VAL A 63 14.67 -15.81 8.63
C VAL A 63 14.00 -14.77 9.53
N VAL A 64 13.00 -14.08 8.96
CA VAL A 64 12.13 -13.11 9.66
C VAL A 64 10.70 -13.65 9.63
N ALA A 65 10.00 -13.57 10.75
CA ALA A 65 8.60 -13.97 10.87
C ALA A 65 7.79 -12.85 11.54
N ASP A 66 6.62 -12.55 10.98
CA ASP A 66 5.67 -11.61 11.58
C ASP A 66 4.72 -12.32 12.57
N PHE A 67 4.47 -11.65 13.70
CA PHE A 67 3.52 -12.08 14.73
C PHE A 67 2.59 -10.92 15.14
N GLY A 68 2.47 -9.90 14.28
CA GLY A 68 1.78 -8.64 14.52
C GLY A 68 0.26 -8.74 14.48
N ALA A 69 -0.31 -9.78 13.86
CA ALA A 69 -1.75 -9.93 13.59
C ALA A 69 -2.68 -9.57 14.78
N ARG A 70 -2.36 -10.03 16.00
CA ARG A 70 -3.20 -9.77 17.20
C ARG A 70 -3.18 -8.31 17.67
N ARG A 71 -2.27 -7.50 17.15
CA ARG A 71 -2.11 -6.06 17.43
C ARG A 71 -2.44 -5.20 16.22
N ALA A 72 -2.75 -5.81 15.07
CA ALA A 72 -3.15 -5.08 13.90
C ALA A 72 -4.52 -4.41 14.14
N HIS A 73 -4.73 -3.28 13.49
CA HIS A 73 -5.95 -2.50 13.61
C HIS A 73 -7.05 -3.11 12.73
N ASN A 74 -7.74 -4.11 13.26
CA ASN A 74 -8.74 -4.97 12.59
C ASN A 74 -8.12 -6.10 11.73
N VAL A 75 -9.02 -6.97 11.25
CA VAL A 75 -8.70 -8.17 10.47
C VAL A 75 -8.03 -7.82 9.14
N ASP A 76 -8.53 -6.81 8.43
CA ASP A 76 -7.94 -6.40 7.14
C ASP A 76 -6.49 -5.96 7.30
N ALA A 77 -6.18 -5.17 8.33
CA ALA A 77 -4.79 -4.78 8.63
C ALA A 77 -3.91 -5.98 9.04
N ALA A 78 -4.49 -7.03 9.62
CA ALA A 78 -3.77 -8.26 9.95
C ALA A 78 -3.46 -9.11 8.70
N ILE A 79 -4.30 -9.05 7.66
CA ILE A 79 -4.12 -9.83 6.43
C ILE A 79 -3.26 -9.07 5.42
N TYR A 80 -3.55 -7.78 5.21
CA TYR A 80 -2.83 -6.93 4.25
C TYR A 80 -1.55 -6.30 4.82
N GLY A 81 -1.37 -6.35 6.15
CA GLY A 81 -0.24 -5.74 6.86
C GLY A 81 0.70 -6.75 7.55
N ALA A 82 0.49 -8.05 7.34
CA ALA A 82 1.37 -9.12 7.83
C ALA A 82 2.35 -9.59 6.75
#